data_AF-F9WMF2-F1
#
_entry.id   AF-F9WMF2-F1
#
_cell.length_a   1.000
_cell.length_b   1.000
_cell.length_c   1.000
_cell.angle_alpha   90.00
_cell.angle_beta   90.00
_cell.angle_gamma   90.00
#
_symmetry.space_group_name_H-M   'P 1'
#
loop_
_entity.id
_entity.type
_entity.pdbx_description
1 polymer ?
#
loop_
_entity_poly.entity_id
_entity_poly.type
_entity_poly.pdbx_seq_one_letter_code
_entity_poly.pdbx_strand_id
1 'polypeptide(L)'
;MPGIAAEVLEKFGSCAFMYESIVDKVVEKMRRLSSAFLSHVRGSVLSRLRGAARYAQHYQVIAFKIGDQRRGVSFDSRDFRTGVVYIPDLVNFPVLDAFYFVDAMPQDAAHAGQVGARGACAKWTIVCLQMTKQDNHDTTTGAGVGLMARMREWVLDWDVVKEQRSWEMIYVQHRDDHAFWNRVEQYQVQLEDNLISAIILAAGCYRARSFRTSLTLKCTV
;
A
#
# COMPACT_ATOMS: atom_id res chain seq x y z
N MET A 1 -22.82 15.27 8.76
CA MET A 1 -21.36 15.53 8.69
C MET A 1 -20.66 14.56 7.73
N PRO A 2 -20.79 14.69 6.40
CA PRO A 2 -20.21 13.72 5.45
C PRO A 2 -18.76 14.03 5.04
N GLY A 3 -18.37 15.32 5.01
CA GLY A 3 -17.12 15.79 4.39
C GLY A 3 -15.84 15.51 5.19
N ILE A 4 -15.86 15.72 6.51
CA ILE A 4 -14.66 15.52 7.36
C ILE A 4 -14.23 14.05 7.41
N ALA A 5 -15.21 13.13 7.42
CA ALA A 5 -14.92 11.69 7.42
C ALA A 5 -14.31 11.20 6.09
N ALA A 6 -14.70 11.80 4.97
CA ALA A 6 -14.11 11.50 3.66
C ALA A 6 -12.66 11.97 3.58
N GLU A 7 -12.41 13.23 3.97
CA GLU A 7 -11.08 13.82 3.94
C GLU A 7 -10.09 13.09 4.87
N VAL A 8 -10.54 12.68 6.06
CA VAL A 8 -9.72 11.90 6.99
C VAL A 8 -9.40 10.51 6.42
N LEU A 9 -10.35 9.88 5.74
CA LEU A 9 -10.15 8.58 5.12
C LEU A 9 -9.17 8.66 3.94
N GLU A 10 -9.32 9.63 3.06
CA GLU A 10 -8.44 9.82 1.90
C GLU A 10 -7.01 10.17 2.35
N LYS A 11 -6.86 11.05 3.34
CA LYS A 11 -5.53 11.47 3.81
C LYS A 11 -4.81 10.48 4.72
N PHE A 12 -5.56 9.74 5.54
CA PHE A 12 -4.98 8.94 6.63
C PHE A 12 -5.48 7.49 6.67
N GLY A 13 -6.41 7.11 5.80
CA GLY A 13 -6.97 5.75 5.77
C GLY A 13 -5.90 4.70 5.52
N SER A 14 -4.92 5.00 4.67
CA SER A 14 -3.76 4.14 4.42
C SER A 14 -2.93 3.85 5.67
N CYS A 15 -2.86 4.78 6.64
CA CYS A 15 -2.18 4.54 7.93
C CYS A 15 -2.87 3.45 8.77
N ALA A 16 -4.15 3.17 8.51
CA ALA A 16 -4.88 2.12 9.23
C ALA A 16 -4.31 0.72 8.93
N PHE A 17 -3.61 0.53 7.81
CA PHE A 17 -2.88 -0.71 7.49
C PHE A 17 -1.65 -0.95 8.38
N MET A 18 -1.37 -0.05 9.34
CA MET A 18 -0.41 -0.35 10.41
C MET A 18 -1.01 -1.15 11.57
N TYR A 19 -2.32 -1.35 11.59
CA TYR A 19 -3.01 -2.05 12.68
C TYR A 19 -3.47 -3.42 12.23
N GLU A 20 -3.03 -4.46 12.93
CA GLU A 20 -3.39 -5.86 12.66
C GLU A 20 -4.91 -6.05 12.55
N SER A 21 -5.67 -5.49 13.50
CA SER A 21 -7.14 -5.59 13.52
C SER A 21 -7.82 -5.00 12.29
N ILE A 22 -7.19 -4.01 11.64
CA ILE A 22 -7.70 -3.44 10.39
C ILE A 22 -7.37 -4.37 9.22
N VAL A 23 -6.13 -4.85 9.15
CA VAL A 23 -5.72 -5.80 8.10
C VAL A 23 -6.52 -7.09 8.17
N ASP A 24 -6.88 -7.58 9.37
CA ASP A 24 -7.76 -8.74 9.56
C ASP A 24 -9.15 -8.50 8.96
N LYS A 25 -9.76 -7.34 9.24
CA LYS A 25 -11.06 -6.95 8.68
C LYS A 25 -11.03 -6.75 7.17
N VAL A 26 -9.94 -6.17 6.67
CA VAL A 26 -9.69 -6.02 5.22
C VAL A 26 -9.66 -7.40 4.59
N VAL A 27 -8.88 -8.34 5.13
CA VAL A 27 -8.76 -9.71 4.63
C VAL A 27 -10.09 -10.46 4.65
N GLU A 28 -10.88 -10.32 5.71
CA GLU A 28 -12.23 -10.91 5.82
C GLU A 28 -13.17 -10.44 4.71
N LYS A 29 -13.09 -9.16 4.36
CA LYS A 29 -13.98 -8.50 3.38
C LYS A 29 -13.41 -8.46 1.97
N MET A 30 -12.21 -9.01 1.76
CA MET A 30 -11.49 -8.91 0.51
C MET A 30 -12.06 -9.86 -0.55
N ARG A 31 -12.45 -9.29 -1.68
CA ARG A 31 -12.89 -10.01 -2.87
C ARG A 31 -11.90 -9.80 -4.00
N ARG A 32 -11.37 -10.88 -4.57
CA ARG A 32 -10.53 -10.79 -5.76
C ARG A 32 -11.36 -10.32 -6.95
N LEU A 33 -10.84 -9.36 -7.71
CA LEU A 33 -11.41 -8.94 -8.98
C LEU A 33 -10.96 -9.92 -10.06
N SER A 34 -11.90 -10.44 -10.86
CA SER A 34 -11.56 -11.38 -11.94
C SER A 34 -10.74 -10.67 -13.01
N SER A 35 -9.61 -11.25 -13.38
CA SER A 35 -8.80 -10.79 -14.51
C SER A 35 -8.73 -11.91 -15.54
N ALA A 36 -9.00 -11.57 -16.80
CA ALA A 36 -9.02 -12.53 -17.90
C ALA A 36 -7.66 -13.22 -18.15
N PHE A 37 -6.55 -12.70 -17.59
CA PHE A 37 -5.19 -13.14 -17.88
C PHE A 37 -4.48 -13.84 -16.70
N LEU A 38 -5.03 -13.76 -15.49
CA LEU A 38 -4.41 -14.36 -14.29
C LEU A 38 -5.19 -15.60 -13.85
N SER A 39 -4.78 -16.77 -14.35
CA SER A 39 -5.38 -18.07 -14.04
C SER A 39 -4.95 -18.67 -12.70
N HIS A 40 -3.91 -18.13 -12.06
CA HIS A 40 -3.40 -18.67 -10.81
C HIS A 40 -4.28 -18.28 -9.61
N VAL A 41 -4.75 -19.29 -8.87
CA VAL A 41 -5.53 -19.19 -7.62
C VAL A 41 -4.59 -18.98 -6.43
N ARG A 42 -3.64 -18.03 -6.51
CA ARG A 42 -2.90 -17.64 -5.31
C ARG A 42 -3.73 -16.58 -4.59
N GLY A 43 -4.00 -16.78 -3.30
CA GLY A 43 -4.62 -15.75 -2.47
C GLY A 43 -3.63 -14.63 -2.18
N SER A 44 -4.15 -13.46 -1.82
CA SER A 44 -3.34 -12.28 -1.45
C SER A 44 -2.30 -12.62 -0.37
N VAL A 45 -1.15 -11.95 -0.41
CA VAL A 45 -0.15 -11.99 0.67
C VAL A 45 -0.74 -11.63 2.03
N LEU A 46 -1.77 -10.77 2.07
CA LEU A 46 -2.45 -10.43 3.32
C LEU A 46 -3.26 -11.59 3.88
N SER A 47 -3.85 -12.41 3.01
CA SER A 47 -4.57 -13.63 3.44
C SER A 47 -3.62 -14.76 3.79
N ARG A 48 -2.45 -14.84 3.15
CA ARG A 48 -1.49 -15.96 3.31
C ARG A 48 -0.58 -15.79 4.51
N LEU A 49 -0.10 -14.58 4.75
CA LEU A 49 0.82 -14.30 5.86
C LEU A 49 0.04 -14.00 7.15
N ARG A 50 0.75 -13.93 8.29
CA ARG A 50 0.18 -13.75 9.62
C ARG A 50 1.03 -12.77 10.43
N GLY A 51 0.40 -12.12 11.43
CA GLY A 51 1.07 -11.19 12.34
C GLY A 51 1.83 -10.08 11.60
N ALA A 52 2.94 -9.64 12.19
CA ALA A 52 3.78 -8.55 11.70
C ALA A 52 4.29 -8.69 10.26
N ALA A 53 4.22 -9.87 9.65
CA ALA A 53 4.69 -10.09 8.28
C ALA A 53 3.75 -9.49 7.22
N ARG A 54 2.49 -9.18 7.55
CA ARG A 54 1.48 -8.72 6.57
C ARG A 54 1.00 -7.28 6.74
N TYR A 55 1.44 -6.57 7.78
CA TYR A 55 1.02 -5.19 8.01
C TYR A 55 2.21 -4.29 8.31
N ALA A 56 2.07 -3.00 8.04
CA ALA A 56 3.14 -2.04 8.26
C ALA A 56 3.31 -1.75 9.77
N GLN A 57 4.53 -1.51 10.22
CA GLN A 57 4.81 -1.09 11.60
C GLN A 57 5.19 0.39 11.68
N HIS A 58 5.64 0.92 10.54
CA HIS A 58 6.07 2.29 10.40
C HIS A 58 5.43 2.91 9.17
N TYR A 59 5.47 4.24 9.09
CA TYR A 59 5.09 4.98 7.91
C TYR A 59 6.23 5.92 7.51
N GLN A 60 6.27 6.28 6.24
CA GLN A 60 7.12 7.34 5.73
C GLN A 60 6.33 8.12 4.67
N VAL A 61 6.22 9.43 4.87
CA VAL A 61 5.74 10.32 3.83
C VAL A 61 6.91 10.58 2.88
N ILE A 62 6.73 10.30 1.60
CA ILE A 62 7.76 10.51 0.59
C ILE A 62 7.34 11.69 -0.30
N ALA A 63 8.17 12.73 -0.29
CA ALA A 63 8.14 13.79 -1.29
C ALA A 63 9.04 13.40 -2.46
N PHE A 64 8.43 13.09 -3.60
CA PHE A 64 9.14 12.62 -4.79
C PHE A 64 9.63 13.78 -5.67
N LYS A 65 10.74 13.57 -6.40
CA LYS A 65 11.11 14.48 -7.50
C LYS A 65 10.14 14.26 -8.65
N ILE A 66 9.57 15.33 -9.18
CA ILE A 66 8.86 15.30 -10.46
C ILE A 66 9.60 16.25 -11.40
N GLY A 67 10.07 15.74 -12.55
CA GLY A 67 10.85 16.50 -13.52
C GLY A 67 12.15 17.07 -12.94
N ASP A 68 12.53 18.30 -13.34
CA ASP A 68 13.79 18.97 -12.96
C ASP A 68 13.75 19.62 -11.56
N GLN A 69 12.82 19.19 -10.70
CA GLN A 69 12.67 19.76 -9.36
C GLN A 69 13.81 19.31 -8.43
N ARG A 70 14.56 20.30 -7.93
CA ARG A 70 15.75 20.14 -7.07
C ARG A 70 15.49 19.56 -5.66
N ARG A 71 14.23 19.32 -5.24
CA ARG A 71 13.89 19.01 -3.82
C ARG A 71 13.48 17.58 -3.48
N GLY A 72 13.06 16.76 -4.43
CA GLY A 72 12.67 15.38 -4.09
C GLY A 72 13.87 14.43 -3.94
N VAL A 73 13.60 13.19 -3.55
CA VAL A 73 14.62 12.12 -3.47
C VAL A 73 14.31 11.05 -4.53
N SER A 74 15.34 10.55 -5.20
CA SER A 74 15.26 9.32 -6.00
C SER A 74 15.74 8.18 -5.12
N PHE A 75 15.07 7.03 -5.19
CA PHE A 75 15.32 5.88 -4.33
C PHE A 75 15.93 4.74 -5.15
N ASP A 76 16.88 4.03 -4.57
CA ASP A 76 17.26 2.68 -4.99
C ASP A 76 16.25 1.68 -4.40
N SER A 77 16.00 0.55 -5.06
CA SER A 77 15.12 -0.48 -4.52
C SER A 77 15.51 -0.95 -3.12
N ARG A 78 16.80 -0.82 -2.76
CA ARG A 78 17.35 -1.13 -1.44
C ARG A 78 16.97 -0.12 -0.35
N ASP A 79 16.51 1.08 -0.73
CA ASP A 79 16.02 2.08 0.21
C ASP A 79 14.63 1.73 0.75
N PHE A 80 13.90 0.87 0.02
CA PHE A 80 12.60 0.37 0.48
C PHE A 80 12.76 -0.74 1.51
N ARG A 81 11.97 -0.62 2.58
CA ARG A 81 11.94 -1.54 3.71
C ARG A 81 10.58 -2.21 3.79
N THR A 82 10.58 -3.50 4.11
CA THR A 82 9.36 -4.20 4.50
C THR A 82 8.85 -3.66 5.83
N GLY A 83 7.53 -3.70 6.02
CA GLY A 83 6.88 -3.18 7.22
C GLY A 83 6.82 -1.65 7.31
N VAL A 84 7.08 -0.92 6.21
CA VAL A 84 6.91 0.54 6.12
C VAL A 84 5.84 0.87 5.09
N VAL A 85 4.82 1.64 5.50
CA VAL A 85 3.85 2.23 4.56
C VAL A 85 4.35 3.56 4.03
N TYR A 86 4.53 3.62 2.72
CA TYR A 86 5.00 4.78 1.98
C TYR A 86 3.82 5.57 1.44
N ILE A 87 3.71 6.82 1.87
CA ILE A 87 2.61 7.73 1.52
C ILE A 87 3.18 8.81 0.59
N PRO A 88 2.76 8.85 -0.68
CA PRO A 88 3.18 9.92 -1.60
C PRO A 88 2.67 11.30 -1.14
N ASP A 89 3.57 12.27 -0.99
CA ASP A 89 3.23 13.67 -0.75
C ASP A 89 2.94 14.39 -2.07
N LEU A 90 1.94 13.90 -2.82
CA LEU A 90 1.58 14.40 -4.14
C LEU A 90 0.08 14.57 -4.26
N VAL A 91 -0.33 15.80 -4.59
CA VAL A 91 -1.70 16.10 -4.99
C VAL A 91 -1.94 15.46 -6.36
N ASN A 92 -3.00 14.66 -6.49
CA ASN A 92 -3.41 13.95 -7.72
C ASN A 92 -2.45 12.83 -8.17
N PHE A 93 -1.99 12.01 -7.24
CA PHE A 93 -1.43 10.72 -7.63
C PHE A 93 -2.55 9.83 -8.21
N PRO A 94 -2.39 9.23 -9.40
CA PRO A 94 -3.54 8.92 -10.24
C PRO A 94 -4.34 7.70 -9.78
N VAL A 95 -3.84 6.96 -8.77
CA VAL A 95 -4.37 5.64 -8.37
C VAL A 95 -4.11 5.29 -6.90
N LEU A 96 -3.08 5.85 -6.26
CA LEU A 96 -2.53 5.29 -5.03
C LEU A 96 -2.46 6.29 -3.89
N ASP A 97 -3.00 5.92 -2.74
CA ASP A 97 -2.88 6.68 -1.50
C ASP A 97 -1.67 6.25 -0.68
N ALA A 98 -1.26 4.98 -0.80
CA ALA A 98 -0.02 4.48 -0.22
C ALA A 98 0.41 3.14 -0.81
N PHE A 99 1.65 2.72 -0.56
CA PHE A 99 2.11 1.36 -0.82
C PHE A 99 3.03 0.86 0.28
N TYR A 100 3.19 -0.45 0.37
CA TYR A 100 4.21 -1.06 1.22
C TYR A 100 4.71 -2.38 0.65
N PHE A 101 5.86 -2.82 1.15
CA PHE A 101 6.49 -4.06 0.74
C PHE A 101 6.23 -5.14 1.78
N VAL A 102 5.76 -6.28 1.28
CA VAL A 102 5.54 -7.49 2.06
C VAL A 102 6.57 -8.53 1.64
N ASP A 103 7.23 -9.13 2.63
CA ASP A 103 8.18 -10.21 2.37
C ASP A 103 7.42 -11.50 2.03
N ALA A 104 7.21 -11.74 0.75
CA ALA A 104 6.52 -12.92 0.26
C ALA A 104 7.54 -14.05 0.09
N MET A 105 7.96 -14.64 1.22
CA MET A 105 8.88 -15.77 1.19
C MET A 105 8.33 -16.86 0.24
N PRO A 106 9.16 -17.41 -0.68
CA PRO A 106 8.76 -18.55 -1.48
C PRO A 106 8.35 -19.68 -0.52
N GLN A 107 7.15 -20.22 -0.73
CA GLN A 107 6.58 -21.28 0.12
C GLN A 107 7.42 -22.57 0.09
N ASP A 108 8.38 -22.64 -0.82
CA ASP A 108 9.32 -23.75 -1.05
C ASP A 108 10.53 -23.70 -0.09
N ALA A 109 10.73 -22.61 0.67
CA ALA A 109 11.83 -22.48 1.64
C ALA A 109 11.58 -23.25 2.95
N ALA A 110 10.37 -23.77 3.17
CA ALA A 110 10.06 -24.61 4.33
C ALA A 110 10.78 -25.99 4.31
N HIS A 111 11.56 -26.29 3.26
CA HIS A 111 12.41 -27.48 3.17
C HIS A 111 13.92 -27.18 3.18
N ALA A 112 14.31 -25.91 3.22
CA ALA A 112 15.72 -25.53 3.33
C ALA A 112 16.04 -25.24 4.80
N GLY A 113 16.57 -26.25 5.49
CA GLY A 113 17.18 -26.08 6.80
C GLY A 113 18.31 -25.04 6.76
N GLN A 114 18.40 -24.29 7.85
CA GLN A 114 19.56 -23.50 8.31
C GLN A 114 19.94 -22.20 7.59
N VAL A 115 19.89 -21.15 8.42
CA VAL A 115 20.95 -20.15 8.67
C VAL A 115 21.46 -19.33 7.48
N GLY A 116 21.21 -18.02 7.57
CA GLY A 116 22.24 -17.02 7.33
C GLY A 116 22.61 -16.74 5.87
N ALA A 117 21.67 -16.23 5.09
CA ALA A 117 22.02 -15.36 3.95
C ALA A 117 20.83 -14.47 3.62
N ARG A 118 20.78 -13.28 4.22
CA ARG A 118 19.92 -12.18 3.76
C ARG A 118 20.53 -11.64 2.45
N GLY A 119 20.37 -12.39 1.36
CA GLY A 119 21.07 -12.14 0.11
C GLY A 119 20.28 -12.63 -1.10
N ALA A 120 20.06 -11.72 -2.05
CA ALA A 120 19.73 -11.93 -3.47
C ALA A 120 18.37 -12.51 -3.91
N CYS A 121 17.53 -13.13 -3.05
CA CYS A 121 16.24 -13.70 -3.50
C CYS A 121 15.06 -13.43 -2.56
N ALA A 122 14.96 -12.22 -2.01
CA ALA A 122 13.73 -11.80 -1.35
C ALA A 122 12.70 -11.38 -2.43
N LYS A 123 11.76 -12.27 -2.77
CA LYS A 123 10.61 -11.91 -3.60
C LYS A 123 9.66 -11.09 -2.73
N TRP A 124 9.66 -9.78 -2.90
CA TRP A 124 8.66 -8.94 -2.25
C TRP A 124 7.40 -8.82 -3.11
N THR A 125 6.27 -8.71 -2.43
CA THR A 125 5.01 -8.25 -3.03
C THR A 125 4.81 -6.79 -2.67
N ILE A 126 4.59 -5.95 -3.67
CA ILE A 126 4.19 -4.56 -3.47
C ILE A 126 2.68 -4.54 -3.29
N VAL A 127 2.23 -4.11 -2.13
CA VAL A 127 0.81 -3.89 -1.82
C VAL A 127 0.50 -2.43 -2.04
N CYS A 128 -0.31 -2.17 -3.06
CA CYS A 128 -0.79 -0.85 -3.44
C CYS A 128 -2.16 -0.60 -2.80
N LEU A 129 -2.32 0.52 -2.08
CA LEU A 129 -3.56 0.90 -1.39
C LEU A 129 -4.22 2.08 -2.09
N GLN A 130 -5.51 1.92 -2.39
CA GLN A 130 -6.39 2.99 -2.84
C GLN A 130 -7.62 3.05 -1.93
N MET A 131 -7.91 4.23 -1.40
CA MET A 131 -8.93 4.57 -0.40
C MET A 131 -9.86 5.61 -0.99
N THR A 132 -10.97 5.17 -1.58
CA THR A 132 -11.90 6.07 -2.26
C THR A 132 -13.24 6.11 -1.56
N LYS A 133 -13.67 7.31 -1.14
CA LYS A 133 -15.08 7.57 -0.78
C LYS A 133 -15.83 8.38 -1.85
N GLN A 134 -15.13 9.10 -2.71
CA GLN A 134 -15.76 9.97 -3.71
C GLN A 134 -16.27 9.18 -4.93
N ASP A 135 -17.46 9.54 -5.42
CA ASP A 135 -18.15 8.91 -6.57
C ASP A 135 -17.40 9.03 -7.92
N ASN A 136 -16.19 9.61 -7.96
CA ASN A 136 -15.56 10.12 -9.20
C ASN A 136 -14.12 9.62 -9.46
N HIS A 137 -13.67 8.56 -8.80
CA HIS A 137 -12.38 7.93 -9.12
C HIS A 137 -12.61 6.62 -9.89
N ASP A 138 -13.11 6.72 -11.11
CA ASP A 138 -13.05 5.60 -12.05
C ASP A 138 -11.58 5.35 -12.39
N THR A 139 -11.03 4.24 -11.89
CA THR A 139 -9.64 3.89 -12.18
C THR A 139 -9.56 3.29 -13.57
N THR A 140 -8.99 4.05 -14.50
CA THR A 140 -8.84 3.62 -15.90
C THR A 140 -7.52 2.91 -16.15
N THR A 141 -7.41 2.15 -17.25
CA THR A 141 -6.14 1.60 -17.72
C THR A 141 -5.04 2.66 -17.85
N GLY A 142 -5.40 3.89 -18.24
CA GLY A 142 -4.47 5.02 -18.29
C GLY A 142 -3.88 5.38 -16.92
N ALA A 143 -4.64 5.18 -15.84
CA ALA A 143 -4.20 5.44 -14.48
C ALA A 143 -3.12 4.43 -14.03
N GLY A 144 -3.25 3.15 -14.38
CA GLY A 144 -2.20 2.14 -14.15
C GLY A 144 -0.91 2.41 -14.93
N VAL A 145 -1.03 2.88 -16.18
CA VAL A 145 0.13 3.31 -16.97
C VAL A 145 0.80 4.52 -16.31
N GLY A 146 0.01 5.49 -15.84
CA GLY A 146 0.50 6.65 -15.09
C GLY A 146 1.20 6.28 -13.78
N LEU A 147 0.69 5.29 -13.05
CA LEU A 147 1.34 4.74 -11.86
C LEU A 147 2.74 4.21 -12.20
N MET A 148 2.87 3.38 -13.23
CA MET A 148 4.17 2.81 -13.62
C MET A 148 5.14 3.87 -14.13
N ALA A 149 4.66 4.86 -14.88
CA ALA A 149 5.49 5.97 -15.34
C ALA A 149 6.05 6.75 -14.14
N ARG A 150 5.22 7.05 -13.12
CA ARG A 150 5.68 7.75 -11.93
C ARG A 150 6.63 6.92 -11.06
N MET A 151 6.35 5.63 -10.86
CA MET A 151 7.28 4.75 -10.14
C MET A 151 8.66 4.68 -10.83
N ARG A 152 8.70 4.71 -12.18
CA ARG A 152 9.95 4.78 -12.96
C ARG A 152 10.74 6.06 -12.73
N GLU A 153 10.06 7.19 -12.49
CA GLU A 153 10.74 8.46 -12.20
C GLU A 153 11.39 8.46 -10.80
N TRP A 154 10.86 7.67 -9.87
CA TRP A 154 11.28 7.70 -8.46
C TRP A 154 12.31 6.63 -8.12
N VAL A 155 12.21 5.47 -8.76
CA VAL A 155 13.02 4.30 -8.46
C VAL A 155 14.10 4.16 -9.53
N LEU A 156 15.36 4.37 -9.14
CA LEU A 156 16.50 4.40 -10.07
C LEU A 156 16.68 3.07 -10.82
N ASP A 157 16.46 1.96 -10.13
CA ASP A 157 16.52 0.60 -10.66
C ASP A 157 15.12 0.02 -10.91
N TRP A 158 14.18 0.87 -11.35
CA TRP A 158 12.78 0.51 -11.58
C TRP A 158 12.59 -0.73 -12.45
N ASP A 159 13.39 -0.89 -13.51
CA ASP A 159 13.26 -2.04 -14.42
C ASP A 159 13.52 -3.36 -13.66
N VAL A 160 14.39 -3.36 -12.65
CA VAL A 160 14.63 -4.49 -11.74
C VAL A 160 13.42 -4.72 -10.82
N VAL A 161 12.89 -3.66 -10.21
CA VAL A 161 11.73 -3.74 -9.30
C VAL A 161 10.50 -4.24 -10.01
N LYS A 162 10.24 -3.76 -11.22
CA LYS A 162 9.05 -4.12 -12.02
C LYS A 162 9.05 -5.60 -12.40
N GLU A 163 10.20 -6.17 -12.75
CA GLU A 163 10.29 -7.55 -13.26
C GLU A 163 10.47 -8.61 -12.17
N GLN A 164 11.16 -8.28 -11.08
CA GLN A 164 11.50 -9.26 -10.03
C GLN A 164 10.47 -9.35 -8.89
N ARG A 165 9.38 -8.58 -8.94
CA ARG A 165 8.45 -8.42 -7.81
C ARG A 165 7.01 -8.70 -8.24
N SER A 166 6.25 -9.28 -7.32
CA SER A 166 4.80 -9.44 -7.50
C SER A 166 4.09 -8.17 -7.04
N TRP A 167 2.93 -7.89 -7.62
CA TRP A 167 2.14 -6.69 -7.33
C TRP A 167 0.72 -7.12 -6.94
N GLU A 168 0.23 -6.57 -5.84
CA GLU A 168 -1.16 -6.66 -5.43
C GLU A 168 -1.71 -5.24 -5.26
N MET A 169 -2.87 -4.97 -5.85
CA MET A 169 -3.58 -3.71 -5.66
C MET A 169 -4.87 -3.96 -4.90
N ILE A 170 -5.04 -3.23 -3.80
CA ILE A 170 -6.17 -3.34 -2.88
C ILE A 170 -6.95 -2.04 -2.94
N TYR A 171 -8.16 -2.12 -3.49
CA TYR A 171 -9.13 -1.05 -3.51
C TYR A 171 -10.03 -1.16 -2.30
N VAL A 172 -10.05 -0.13 -1.46
CA VAL A 172 -10.97 0.00 -0.33
C VAL A 172 -11.96 1.12 -0.67
N GLN A 173 -13.16 0.74 -1.09
CA GLN A 173 -14.13 1.69 -1.65
C GLN A 173 -15.59 1.25 -1.49
N HIS A 174 -16.52 2.18 -1.70
CA HIS A 174 -17.96 1.96 -1.49
C HIS A 174 -18.69 1.30 -2.68
N ARG A 175 -18.12 1.33 -3.90
CA ARG A 175 -18.74 0.78 -5.12
C ARG A 175 -17.96 -0.42 -5.64
N ASP A 176 -18.65 -1.44 -6.14
CA ASP A 176 -18.03 -2.53 -6.91
C ASP A 176 -17.12 -2.00 -8.03
N ASP A 177 -15.89 -2.52 -8.08
CA ASP A 177 -14.94 -2.25 -9.16
C ASP A 177 -14.71 -3.49 -10.02
N HIS A 178 -14.02 -3.29 -11.12
CA HIS A 178 -13.57 -4.33 -12.02
C HIS A 178 -12.05 -4.26 -12.17
N ALA A 179 -11.43 -5.41 -12.44
CA ALA A 179 -10.01 -5.43 -12.70
C ALA A 179 -9.73 -4.67 -14.01
N PHE A 180 -8.98 -3.58 -13.94
CA PHE A 180 -8.51 -2.88 -15.15
C PHE A 180 -7.08 -3.30 -15.52
N TRP A 181 -6.28 -3.71 -14.53
CA TRP A 181 -4.88 -4.08 -14.73
C TRP A 181 -4.62 -5.58 -14.88
N ASN A 182 -4.53 -6.04 -16.13
CA ASN A 182 -4.39 -7.47 -16.45
C ASN A 182 -3.10 -8.17 -15.96
N ARG A 183 -2.11 -7.42 -15.45
CA ARG A 183 -0.81 -7.96 -15.01
C ARG A 183 -0.63 -7.93 -13.49
N VAL A 184 -1.60 -7.40 -12.75
CA VAL A 184 -1.52 -7.17 -11.30
C VAL A 184 -2.72 -7.86 -10.65
N GLU A 185 -2.48 -8.59 -9.56
CA GLU A 185 -3.58 -9.15 -8.77
C GLU A 185 -4.33 -8.00 -8.10
N GLN A 186 -5.65 -7.97 -8.28
CA GLN A 186 -6.49 -6.88 -7.83
C GLN A 186 -7.56 -7.41 -6.89
N TYR A 187 -7.72 -6.70 -5.78
CA TYR A 187 -8.62 -7.04 -4.72
C TYR A 187 -9.45 -5.83 -4.35
N GLN A 188 -10.72 -6.06 -4.10
CA GLN A 188 -11.65 -5.07 -3.63
C GLN A 188 -12.10 -5.39 -2.20
N VAL A 189 -12.22 -4.36 -1.39
CA VAL A 189 -12.79 -4.39 -0.06
C VAL A 189 -13.94 -3.39 -0.03
N GLN A 190 -15.14 -3.88 0.28
CA GLN A 190 -16.31 -3.04 0.42
C GLN A 190 -16.20 -2.19 1.69
N LEU A 191 -16.25 -0.87 1.49
CA LEU A 191 -16.13 0.12 2.54
C LEU A 191 -17.50 0.32 3.22
N GLU A 192 -17.81 -0.56 4.17
CA GLU A 192 -19.02 -0.51 5.01
C GLU A 192 -18.81 0.28 6.31
N ASP A 193 -19.89 0.72 6.96
CA ASP A 193 -19.87 1.57 8.16
C ASP A 193 -18.97 1.07 9.30
N ASN A 194 -18.90 -0.25 9.51
CA ASN A 194 -18.07 -0.84 10.56
C ASN A 194 -16.57 -0.74 10.24
N LEU A 195 -16.19 -0.90 8.98
CA LEU A 195 -14.82 -0.77 8.50
C LEU A 195 -14.42 0.71 8.41
N ILE A 196 -15.32 1.58 7.93
CA ILE A 196 -15.14 3.04 7.94
C ILE A 196 -14.84 3.51 9.37
N SER A 197 -15.68 3.12 10.33
CA SER A 197 -15.51 3.54 11.72
C SER A 197 -14.19 3.05 12.30
N ALA A 198 -13.81 1.79 12.03
CA ALA A 198 -12.54 1.24 12.49
C ALA A 198 -11.33 1.96 11.88
N ILE A 199 -11.36 2.24 10.57
CA ILE A 199 -10.30 2.97 9.87
C ILE A 199 -10.20 4.41 10.39
N ILE A 200 -11.33 5.12 10.56
CA ILE A 200 -11.35 6.49 11.10
C ILE A 200 -10.81 6.51 12.53
N LEU A 201 -11.16 5.54 13.37
CA LEU A 201 -10.63 5.45 14.74
C LEU A 201 -9.12 5.19 14.73
N ALA A 202 -8.64 4.28 13.90
CA ALA A 202 -7.22 3.99 13.75
C ALA A 202 -6.43 5.22 13.24
N ALA A 203 -6.98 5.91 12.24
CA ALA A 203 -6.42 7.15 11.68
C ALA A 203 -6.47 8.32 12.68
N GLY A 204 -7.52 8.41 13.50
CA GLY A 204 -7.65 9.41 14.58
C GLY A 204 -6.62 9.19 15.69
N CYS A 205 -6.44 7.93 16.12
CA CYS A 205 -5.36 7.54 17.04
C CYS A 205 -3.98 7.88 16.49
N TYR A 206 -3.78 7.69 15.18
CA TYR A 206 -2.57 8.09 14.48
C TYR A 206 -2.35 9.62 14.50
N ARG A 207 -3.36 10.42 14.15
CA ARG A 207 -3.28 11.88 14.19
C ARG A 207 -2.88 12.36 15.58
N ALA A 208 -3.52 11.83 16.64
CA ALA A 208 -3.17 12.19 18.02
C ALA A 208 -1.72 11.84 18.40
N ARG A 209 -1.19 10.68 17.96
CA ARG A 209 0.21 10.29 18.20
C ARG A 209 1.21 11.18 17.47
N SER A 210 0.95 11.48 16.20
CA SER A 210 1.82 12.36 15.39
C SER A 210 1.90 13.79 15.94
N PHE A 211 0.76 14.32 16.42
CA PHE A 211 0.74 15.60 17.13
C PHE A 211 1.57 15.56 18.44
N ARG A 212 1.49 14.46 19.21
CA ARG A 212 2.30 14.30 20.43
C ARG A 212 3.79 14.21 20.14
N THR A 213 4.24 13.43 19.16
CA THR A 213 5.67 13.34 18.80
C THR A 213 6.22 14.69 18.31
N SER A 214 5.42 15.46 17.57
CA SER A 214 5.82 16.82 17.15
C SER A 214 5.94 17.80 18.33
N LEU A 215 5.11 17.65 19.38
CA LEU A 215 5.22 18.41 20.63
C LEU A 215 6.44 17.98 21.46
N THR A 216 6.73 16.68 21.57
CA THR A 216 7.91 16.19 22.31
C THR A 216 9.23 16.64 21.68
N LEU A 217 9.32 16.64 20.34
CA LEU A 217 10.47 17.16 19.59
C LEU A 217 10.65 18.69 19.76
N LYS A 218 9.58 19.44 20.05
CA LYS A 218 9.66 20.89 20.35
C LYS A 218 10.01 21.19 21.81
N CYS A 219 9.79 20.26 22.72
CA CYS A 219 10.10 20.42 24.15
C CYS A 219 11.47 19.87 24.57
N THR A 220 12.29 19.42 23.59
CA THR A 220 13.67 19.01 23.84
C THR A 220 14.59 20.05 23.18
N VAL A 221 14.76 21.19 23.87
CA VAL A 221 15.76 22.23 23.58
C VAL A 221 16.61 22.37 24.84
#